data_AF-A0A069DMB8-F1
#
_entry.id   AF-A0A069DMB8-F1
#
_cell.length_a   1.000
_cell.length_b   1.000
_cell.length_c   1.000
_cell.angle_alpha   90.00
_cell.angle_beta   90.00
_cell.angle_gamma   90.00
#
_symmetry.space_group_name_H-M   'P 1'
#
loop_
_entity.id
_entity.type
_entity.pdbx_description
1 polymer ?
#
loop_
_entity_poly.entity_id
_entity_poly.type
_entity_poly.pdbx_seq_one_letter_code
_entity_poly.pdbx_strand_id
1 'polypeptide(L)'
;MIPKSPFIMEMCADIARHMRAKGVWPNCSAEDIRLSADVYEQIPSWWYDALAYFNEREYYYSLDDVQSPQEEQYVSIRKPGYIDGYQYRKGNWVETGGFYTYS
;
A
#
# COMPACT_ATOMS: atom_id res chain seq x y z
N MET A 1 -3.85 -9.03 19.95
CA MET A 1 -2.73 -8.11 20.18
C MET A 1 -1.75 -8.26 19.04
N ILE A 2 -1.46 -7.18 18.32
CA ILE A 2 -0.52 -7.19 17.19
C ILE A 2 0.92 -7.28 17.71
N PRO A 3 1.75 -8.23 17.25
CA PRO A 3 3.12 -8.36 17.71
C PRO A 3 3.97 -7.15 17.31
N LYS A 4 4.87 -6.73 18.20
CA LYS A 4 5.87 -5.70 17.91
C LYS A 4 7.10 -6.34 17.27
N SER A 5 7.04 -6.54 15.95
CA SER A 5 8.20 -6.99 15.15
C SER A 5 8.78 -5.83 14.33
N PRO A 6 10.08 -5.87 13.96
CA PRO A 6 10.68 -4.81 13.13
C PRO A 6 9.89 -4.55 11.84
N PHE A 7 9.47 -5.62 11.15
CA PHE A 7 8.68 -5.53 9.93
C PHE A 7 7.32 -4.86 10.14
N ILE A 8 6.61 -5.21 11.23
CA ILE A 8 5.33 -4.56 11.56
C ILE A 8 5.52 -3.08 11.86
N MET A 9 6.57 -2.73 12.61
CA MET A 9 6.85 -1.34 12.94
C MET A 9 7.23 -0.50 11.73
N GLU A 10 7.91 -1.09 10.73
CA GLU A 10 8.18 -0.45 9.44
C GLU A 10 6.87 -0.12 8.70
N MET A 11 5.98 -1.10 8.54
CA MET A 11 4.66 -0.88 7.91
C MET A 11 3.86 0.18 8.67
N CYS A 12 3.82 0.12 10.00
CA CYS A 12 3.16 1.11 10.82
C CYS A 12 3.76 2.52 10.68
N ALA A 13 5.07 2.63 10.44
CA ALA A 13 5.72 3.93 10.22
C ALA A 13 5.30 4.56 8.89
N ASP A 14 5.18 3.75 7.83
CA ASP A 14 4.66 4.17 6.53
C ASP A 14 3.19 4.62 6.63
N ILE A 15 2.36 3.86 7.34
CA ILE A 15 0.95 4.21 7.59
C ILE A 15 0.87 5.51 8.38
N ALA A 16 1.67 5.66 9.44
CA ALA A 16 1.70 6.88 10.23
C ALA A 16 2.12 8.10 9.38
N ARG A 17 3.12 7.95 8.49
CA ARG A 17 3.50 8.99 7.53
C ARG A 17 2.33 9.35 6.60
N HIS A 18 1.61 8.36 6.08
CA HIS A 18 0.42 8.58 5.26
C HIS A 18 -0.69 9.33 6.02
N MET A 19 -0.98 8.96 7.27
CA MET A 19 -1.96 9.65 8.11
C MET A 19 -1.61 11.11 8.36
N ARG A 20 -0.32 11.40 8.59
CA ARG A 20 0.19 12.77 8.74
C ARG A 20 0.07 13.57 7.45
N ALA A 21 0.46 12.97 6.32
CA ALA A 21 0.41 13.62 5.01
C ALA A 21 -1.03 14.00 4.59
N LYS A 22 -2.02 13.18 4.94
CA LYS A 22 -3.44 13.47 4.70
C LYS A 22 -4.08 14.40 5.72
N GLY A 23 -3.36 14.77 6.79
CA GLY A 23 -3.89 15.59 7.88
C GLY A 23 -4.94 14.90 8.76
N VAL A 24 -5.14 13.59 8.59
CA VAL A 24 -6.15 12.81 9.35
C VAL A 24 -5.72 12.64 10.81
N TRP A 25 -4.44 12.35 11.03
CA TRP A 25 -3.86 12.26 12.36
C TRP A 25 -2.44 12.86 12.36
N PRO A 26 -2.32 14.19 12.55
CA PRO A 26 -1.07 14.93 12.33
C PRO A 26 0.14 14.51 13.18
N ASN A 27 -0.11 13.95 14.37
CA ASN A 27 0.94 13.50 15.30
C ASN A 27 1.02 11.98 15.42
N CYS A 28 0.42 11.24 14.48
CA CYS A 28 0.40 9.78 14.50
C CYS A 28 1.81 9.19 14.50
N SER A 29 2.08 8.25 15.40
CA SER A 29 3.30 7.44 15.42
C SER A 29 3.05 6.01 14.94
N ALA A 30 4.13 5.27 14.66
CA ALA A 30 4.02 3.85 14.30
C ALA A 30 3.40 3.00 15.44
N GLU A 31 3.66 3.38 16.69
CA GLU A 31 3.08 2.70 17.85
C GLU A 31 1.56 2.93 17.92
N ASP A 32 1.10 4.15 17.61
CA ASP A 32 -0.32 4.48 17.57
C ASP A 32 -1.07 3.62 16.54
N ILE A 33 -0.50 3.45 15.34
CA ILE A 33 -1.08 2.57 14.31
C ILE A 33 -1.16 1.13 14.80
N ARG A 34 -0.07 0.60 15.38
CA ARG A 34 -0.02 -0.78 15.89
C ARG A 34 -1.08 -1.02 16.97
N LEU A 35 -1.30 -0.04 17.84
CA LEU A 35 -2.28 -0.11 18.93
C LEU A 35 -3.72 0.11 18.45
N SER A 36 -3.91 0.79 17.31
CA SER A 36 -5.23 1.06 16.72
C SER A 36 -5.77 -0.09 15.86
N ALA A 37 -4.90 -1.02 15.44
CA ALA A 37 -5.32 -2.19 14.68
C ALA A 37 -5.99 -3.23 15.59
N ASP A 38 -7.23 -3.60 15.24
CA ASP A 38 -8.00 -4.66 15.90
C ASP A 38 -7.46 -6.04 15.54
N VAL A 39 -7.07 -6.22 14.27
CA VAL A 39 -6.59 -7.48 13.70
C VAL A 39 -5.33 -7.27 12.86
N TYR A 40 -4.55 -8.34 12.69
CA TYR A 40 -3.26 -8.29 12.00
C TYR A 40 -3.38 -7.84 10.55
N GLU A 41 -4.45 -8.27 9.89
CA GLU A 41 -4.71 -8.08 8.46
C GLU A 41 -5.00 -6.61 8.10
N GLN A 42 -5.39 -5.78 9.07
CA GLN A 42 -5.59 -4.35 8.86
C GLN A 42 -4.28 -3.62 8.53
N ILE A 43 -3.16 -3.98 9.17
CA ILE A 43 -1.88 -3.30 8.97
C ILE A 43 -1.40 -3.43 7.52
N PRO A 44 -1.31 -4.63 6.91
CA PRO A 44 -0.97 -4.75 5.50
C PRO A 44 -1.93 -3.96 4.59
N SER A 45 -3.25 -3.99 4.86
CA SER A 45 -4.22 -3.25 4.05
C SER A 45 -3.96 -1.75 4.05
N TRP A 46 -3.81 -1.15 5.23
CA TRP A 46 -3.49 0.27 5.39
C TRP A 46 -2.10 0.62 4.84
N TRP A 47 -1.16 -0.32 4.93
CA TRP A 47 0.18 -0.14 4.38
C TRP A 47 0.14 -0.06 2.86
N TYR A 48 -0.65 -0.90 2.18
CA TYR A 48 -0.86 -0.78 0.73
C TYR A 48 -1.49 0.55 0.34
N ASP A 49 -2.42 1.08 1.15
CA ASP A 49 -2.96 2.42 0.93
C ASP A 49 -1.87 3.51 1.06
N ALA A 50 -0.94 3.36 2.00
CA ALA A 50 0.18 4.28 2.16
C ALA A 50 1.16 4.21 0.98
N LEU A 51 1.52 3.00 0.53
CA LEU A 51 2.42 2.80 -0.60
C LEU A 51 1.84 3.38 -1.89
N ALA A 52 0.56 3.12 -2.16
CA ALA A 52 -0.14 3.67 -3.32
C ALA A 52 -0.25 5.20 -3.29
N TYR A 53 -0.45 5.80 -2.11
CA TYR A 53 -0.50 7.26 -1.96
C TYR A 53 0.81 7.94 -2.35
N PHE A 54 1.95 7.30 -2.06
CA PHE A 54 3.28 7.84 -2.35
C PHE A 54 3.92 7.28 -3.62
N ASN A 55 3.25 6.40 -4.36
CA ASN A 55 3.79 5.68 -5.52
C ASN A 55 5.09 4.91 -5.21
N GLU A 56 5.11 4.19 -4.08
CA GLU A 56 6.28 3.47 -3.59
C GLU A 56 6.14 1.95 -3.77
N ARG A 57 7.29 1.26 -3.94
CA ARG A 57 7.37 -0.21 -4.04
C ARG A 57 6.45 -0.80 -5.12
N GLU A 58 6.28 -0.07 -6.22
CA GLU A 58 5.40 -0.42 -7.34
C GLU A 58 3.89 -0.50 -6.99
N TYR A 59 3.44 0.20 -5.94
CA TYR A 59 2.01 0.37 -5.66
C TYR A 59 1.53 1.74 -6.13
N TYR A 60 0.37 1.76 -6.79
CA TYR A 60 -0.26 2.97 -7.33
C TYR A 60 -1.78 2.90 -7.17
N TYR A 61 -2.49 4.02 -7.33
CA TYR A 61 -3.97 4.01 -7.39
C TYR A 61 -4.51 3.77 -8.79
N SER A 62 -3.73 4.07 -9.83
CA SER A 62 -4.08 3.82 -11.22
C SER A 62 -2.83 3.53 -12.07
N LEU A 63 -3.03 2.93 -13.23
CA LEU A 63 -1.95 2.72 -14.20
C LEU A 63 -1.44 4.04 -14.80
N ASP A 64 -2.26 5.08 -14.78
CA ASP A 64 -1.90 6.42 -15.27
C ASP A 64 -0.90 7.13 -14.34
N ASP A 65 -0.80 6.70 -13.08
CA ASP A 65 0.18 7.21 -12.12
C ASP A 65 1.60 6.67 -12.39
N VAL A 66 1.74 5.63 -13.23
CA VAL A 66 3.03 5.02 -13.57
C VAL A 66 3.70 5.80 -14.69
N GLN A 67 4.70 6.59 -14.34
CA GLN A 67 5.44 7.39 -15.31
C GLN A 67 6.51 6.58 -16.05
N SER A 68 6.50 6.65 -17.38
CA SER A 68 7.51 6.01 -18.25
C SER A 68 7.72 4.52 -17.96
N PRO A 69 6.67 3.69 -18.09
CA PRO A 69 6.74 2.28 -17.73
C PRO A 69 7.80 1.52 -18.55
N GLN A 70 8.52 0.64 -17.87
CA GLN A 70 9.55 -0.20 -18.49
C GLN A 70 8.94 -1.54 -18.92
N GLU A 71 9.46 -2.11 -20.01
CA GLU A 71 9.06 -3.46 -20.42
C GLU A 71 9.31 -4.46 -19.28
N GLU A 72 8.36 -5.36 -19.07
CA GLU A 72 8.31 -6.32 -17.97
C GLU A 72 8.11 -5.76 -16.55
N GLN A 73 7.96 -4.43 -16.38
CA GLN A 73 7.66 -3.82 -15.08
C GLN A 73 6.34 -4.37 -14.53
N TYR A 74 6.37 -4.79 -13.27
CA TYR A 74 5.19 -5.20 -12.52
C TYR A 74 4.76 -4.07 -11.58
N VAL A 75 3.46 -3.82 -11.54
CA VAL A 75 2.85 -2.85 -10.62
C VAL A 75 1.60 -3.43 -9.97
N SER A 76 1.29 -2.91 -8.79
CA SER A 76 0.10 -3.24 -8.01
C SER A 76 -0.81 -2.01 -7.94
N ILE A 77 -2.06 -2.17 -8.38
CA ILE A 77 -3.06 -1.12 -8.39
C ILE A 77 -4.00 -1.31 -7.20
N ARG A 78 -3.95 -0.36 -6.26
CA ARG A 78 -4.74 -0.38 -5.03
C ARG A 78 -6.16 0.07 -5.28
N LYS A 79 -7.12 -0.77 -4.92
CA LYS A 79 -8.57 -0.50 -4.91
C LYS A 79 -9.14 -0.75 -3.50
N PRO A 80 -10.33 -0.21 -3.17
CA PRO A 80 -11.00 -0.55 -1.91
C PRO A 80 -11.20 -2.07 -1.77
N GLY A 81 -10.54 -2.68 -0.77
CA GLY A 81 -10.64 -4.11 -0.47
C GLY A 81 -9.92 -5.06 -1.45
N TYR A 82 -9.19 -4.55 -2.44
CA TYR A 82 -8.57 -5.38 -3.48
C TYR A 82 -7.29 -4.76 -4.04
N ILE A 83 -6.40 -5.59 -4.58
CA ILE A 83 -5.20 -5.15 -5.30
C ILE A 83 -5.10 -5.95 -6.59
N ASP A 84 -5.06 -5.25 -7.72
CA ASP A 84 -4.80 -5.84 -9.04
C ASP A 84 -3.31 -5.76 -9.38
N GLY A 85 -2.73 -6.85 -9.87
CA GLY A 85 -1.40 -6.87 -10.44
C GLY A 85 -1.45 -6.65 -11.96
N TYR A 86 -0.53 -5.84 -12.48
CA TYR A 86 -0.33 -5.64 -13.90
C TYR A 86 1.14 -5.79 -14.27
N GLN A 87 1.39 -6.21 -15.50
CA GLN A 87 2.71 -6.18 -16.10
C GLN A 87 2.70 -5.40 -17.41
N TYR A 88 3.69 -4.54 -17.63
CA TYR A 88 3.85 -3.83 -18.89
C TYR A 88 4.51 -4.75 -19.93
N ARG A 89 3.80 -5.05 -21.01
CA ARG A 89 4.24 -5.94 -22.08
C ARG A 89 3.91 -5.35 -23.44
N LYS A 90 4.91 -5.24 -24.32
CA LYS A 90 4.78 -4.74 -25.69
C LYS A 90 4.03 -3.40 -25.75
N GLY A 91 4.37 -2.49 -24.84
CA GLY A 91 3.76 -1.16 -24.77
C GLY A 91 2.34 -1.12 -24.18
N ASN A 92 1.87 -2.19 -23.53
CA ASN A 92 0.53 -2.25 -22.93
C ASN A 92 0.58 -2.86 -21.53
N TRP A 93 -0.30 -2.40 -20.64
CA TRP A 93 -0.53 -3.07 -19.36
C TRP A 93 -1.39 -4.31 -19.55
N VAL A 94 -0.93 -5.43 -19.01
CA VAL A 94 -1.64 -6.72 -19.02
C VAL A 94 -1.91 -7.13 -17.58
N GLU A 95 -3.17 -7.41 -17.25
CA GLU A 95 -3.56 -7.88 -15.92
C GLU A 95 -2.95 -9.28 -15.65
N THR A 96 -2.37 -9.46 -14.47
CA THR A 96 -1.71 -10.70 -14.05
C THR A 96 -2.41 -11.39 -12.88
N GLY A 97 -3.59 -10.91 -12.50
CA GLY A 97 -4.36 -11.36 -11.34
C GLY A 97 -4.21 -10.42 -10.14
N GLY A 98 -4.87 -10.74 -9.03
CA GLY A 98 -4.90 -9.87 -7.84
C GLY A 98 -5.31 -10.62 -6.58
N PHE A 99 -5.43 -9.89 -5.48
CA PHE A 99 -5.82 -10.46 -4.18
C PHE A 99 -6.68 -9.49 -3.37
N TYR A 100 -7.57 -10.08 -2.55
CA TYR A 100 -8.40 -9.33 -1.61
C TYR A 100 -7.57 -8.88 -0.41
N THR A 101 -7.85 -7.68 0.07
CA THR A 101 -7.30 -7.15 1.31
C THR A 101 -8.40 -7.02 2.35
N TYR A 102 -8.02 -6.85 3.61
CA TYR A 102 -8.96 -6.48 4.65
C TYR A 102 -9.62 -5.13 4.35
N SER A 103 -10.93 -5.02 4.56
CA SER A 103 -11.73 -3.80 4.35
C SER A 103 -12.03 -3.09 5.66
#